data_AF-A0A398B054-F1
#
_entry.id   AF-A0A398B054-F1
#
_cell.length_a   1.000
_cell.length_b   1.000
_cell.length_c   1.000
_cell.angle_alpha   90.00
_cell.angle_beta   90.00
_cell.angle_gamma   90.00
#
_symmetry.space_group_name_H-M   'P 1'
#
loop_
_entity.id
_entity.type
_entity.pdbx_description
1 polymer ?
#
loop_
_entity_poly.entity_id
_entity_poly.type
_entity_poly.pdbx_seq_one_letter_code
_entity_poly.pdbx_strand_id
1 'polypeptide(L)' 'MRHVTAAIYISFGFLFYFLQGFDGFIGPDFMEWIIFLFIFVGVMYLFIDLRNFIKKKVQ' A
#
# COMPACT_ATOMS: atom_id res chain seq x y z
N MET A 1 -8.04 12.81 5.00
CA MET A 1 -8.10 12.02 3.73
C MET A 1 -6.88 11.14 3.52
N ARG A 2 -5.64 11.57 3.84
CA ARG A 2 -4.40 10.82 3.55
C ARG A 2 -4.32 9.42 4.17
N HIS A 3 -4.73 9.25 5.43
CA HIS A 3 -4.90 7.93 6.05
C HIS A 3 -5.82 6.99 5.27
N VAL A 4 -6.93 7.50 4.70
CA VAL A 4 -7.87 6.71 3.91
C VAL A 4 -7.22 6.29 2.59
N THR A 5 -6.50 7.22 1.93
CA THR A 5 -5.71 6.93 0.73
C THR A 5 -4.65 5.85 1.00
N ALA A 6 -3.91 5.94 2.11
CA ALA A 6 -2.95 4.94 2.52
C ALA A 6 -3.59 3.56 2.71
N ALA A 7 -4.72 3.51 3.41
CA ALA A 7 -5.47 2.27 3.64
C ALA A 7 -5.94 1.64 2.33
N ILE A 8 -6.39 2.45 1.36
CA ILE A 8 -6.78 1.99 0.03
C ILE A 8 -5.59 1.33 -0.69
N TYR A 9 -4.45 2.03 -0.79
CA TYR A 9 -3.28 1.49 -1.48
C TYR A 9 -2.74 0.20 -0.85
N ILE A 10 -2.70 0.15 0.48
CA ILE A 10 -2.28 -1.06 1.21
C ILE A 10 -3.27 -2.20 0.98
N SER A 11 -4.58 -1.94 1.06
CA SER A 11 -5.62 -2.94 0.85
C SER A 11 -5.55 -3.55 -0.55
N PHE A 12 -5.33 -2.73 -1.58
CA PHE A 12 -5.15 -3.22 -2.95
C PHE A 12 -3.85 -4.01 -3.12
N GLY A 13 -2.74 -3.58 -2.51
CA GLY A 13 -1.49 -4.33 -2.52
C GLY A 13 -1.65 -5.73 -1.91
N PHE A 14 -2.32 -5.84 -0.76
CA PHE A 14 -2.63 -7.13 -0.15
C PHE A 14 -3.62 -7.95 -0.97
N LEU A 15 -4.66 -7.33 -1.54
CA LEU A 15 -5.61 -8.03 -2.40
C LEU A 15 -4.90 -8.69 -3.59
N PHE A 16 -4.00 -7.96 -4.25
CA PHE A 16 -3.21 -8.48 -5.36
C PHE A 16 -2.23 -9.58 -4.94
N TYR A 17 -1.64 -9.46 -3.75
CA TYR A 17 -0.81 -10.52 -3.17
C TYR A 17 -1.63 -11.80 -2.89
N PHE A 18 -2.83 -11.66 -2.32
CA PHE A 18 -3.73 -12.79 -2.10
C PHE A 18 -4.17 -13.45 -3.41
N LEU A 19 -4.45 -12.66 -4.45
CA LEU A 19 -4.82 -13.17 -5.77
C LEU A 19 -3.72 -14.08 -6.36
N GLN A 20 -2.44 -13.77 -6.16
CA GLN A 20 -1.33 -14.62 -6.63
C GLN A 20 -1.24 -15.97 -5.91
N GLY A 21 -1.80 -16.10 -4.71
CA GLY A 21 -1.81 -17.36 -3.97
C GLY A 21 -2.88 -18.36 -4.43
N PHE A 22 -3.78 -17.98 -5.34
CA PHE A 22 -4.76 -18.89 -5.91
C PHE A 22 -4.14 -19.68 -7.08
N ASP A 23 -4.15 -21.01 -6.98
CA ASP A 23 -3.61 -21.94 -8.01
C ASP A 23 -4.19 -21.73 -9.42
N GLY A 24 -5.33 -21.06 -9.57
CA GLY A 24 -5.96 -20.74 -10.86
C GLY A 24 -5.67 -19.33 -11.39
N PHE A 25 -4.92 -18.50 -10.67
CA PHE A 25 -4.66 -17.12 -11.06
C PHE A 25 -3.32 -17.00 -11.81
N ILE A 26 -3.39 -16.88 -13.13
CA ILE A 26 -2.24 -16.52 -13.96
C ILE A 26 -2.17 -14.99 -14.01
N GLY A 27 -1.46 -14.41 -13.05
CA GLY A 27 -1.14 -12.98 -13.06
C GLY A 27 -0.15 -12.64 -14.18
N PRO A 28 -0.17 -11.41 -14.74
CA PRO A 28 0.87 -10.95 -15.65
C PRO A 28 2.26 -10.96 -14.98
N ASP A 29 3.34 -11.10 -15.76
CA ASP A 29 4.72 -11.13 -15.22
C ASP A 29 5.10 -9.91 -14.37
N PHE A 30 4.43 -8.77 -14.60
CA PHE A 30 4.64 -7.52 -13.87
C PHE A 30 3.75 -7.35 -12.63
N MET A 31 2.95 -8.37 -12.26
CA MET A 31 2.01 -8.30 -11.13
C MET A 31 2.74 -8.09 -9.78
N GLU A 32 3.90 -8.71 -9.58
CA GLU A 32 4.74 -8.49 -8.39
C GLU A 32 5.20 -7.02 -8.30
N TRP A 33 5.54 -6.43 -9.44
CA TRP A 33 5.92 -5.01 -9.54
C TRP A 33 4.75 -4.08 -9.19
N ILE A 34 3.53 -4.42 -9.64
CA ILE A 34 2.32 -3.67 -9.29
C ILE A 34 2.06 -3.75 -7.78
N ILE A 35 2.12 -4.95 -7.20
CA ILE A 35 1.95 -5.16 -5.74
C ILE A 35 2.95 -4.30 -4.98
N PHE A 36 4.22 -4.34 -5.38
CA PHE A 36 5.27 -3.54 -4.77
C PHE A 36 4.95 -2.04 -4.82
N LEU A 37 4.52 -1.50 -5.97
CA LEU A 37 4.16 -0.09 -6.11
C LEU A 37 2.99 0.30 -5.20
N PHE A 38 1.95 -0.53 -5.12
CA PHE A 38 0.80 -0.27 -4.25
C PHE A 38 1.19 -0.23 -2.78
N ILE A 39 1.96 -1.21 -2.31
CA ILE A 39 2.47 -1.25 -0.93
C ILE A 39 3.38 -0.03 -0.68
N PHE A 40 4.29 0.27 -1.60
CA PHE A 40 5.24 1.38 -1.48
C PHE A 40 4.52 2.73 -1.35
N VAL A 41 3.56 3.02 -2.23
CA VAL A 41 2.76 4.26 -2.18
C VAL A 41 1.95 4.32 -0.88
N GLY A 42 1.33 3.21 -0.47
CA GLY A 42 0.60 3.13 0.80
C GLY A 42 1.47 3.46 2.01
N VAL A 43 2.68 2.89 2.07
CA VAL A 43 3.67 3.14 3.12
C VAL A 43 4.17 4.59 3.08
N MET A 44 4.44 5.17 1.91
CA MET A 44 4.82 6.58 1.80
C MET A 44 3.75 7.52 2.37
N TYR A 45 2.48 7.26 2.09
CA TYR A 45 1.38 8.06 2.65
C TYR A 45 1.30 7.92 4.18
N LEU A 46 1.50 6.71 4.72
CA LEU A 46 1.60 6.51 6.18
C LEU A 46 2.77 7.28 6.79
N PHE A 47 3.95 7.25 6.17
CA PHE A 47 5.12 7.98 6.66
C PHE A 47 4.89 9.49 6.69
N ILE A 48 4.25 10.05 5.66
CA ILE A 48 3.91 11.47 5.61
C ILE A 48 2.97 11.84 6.75
N ASP A 49 1.91 11.05 6.97
CA ASP A 49 0.96 11.31 8.05
C ASP A 49 1.59 11.12 9.43
N LEU A 50 2.41 10.09 9.62
CA LEU A 50 3.14 9.87 10.86
C LEU A 50 4.09 11.04 11.15
N ARG A 51 4.83 11.52 10.14
CA ARG A 51 5.70 12.70 10.27
C ARG A 51 4.91 13.94 10.65
N ASN A 52 3.74 14.16 10.05
CA ASN A 52 2.88 15.30 10.38
C ASN A 52 2.34 15.19 11.81
N PHE A 53 1.95 13.98 12.24
CA PHE A 53 1.49 13.72 13.60
C PHE A 53 2.58 14.00 14.63
N ILE A 54 3.81 13.52 14.40
CA ILE A 54 4.95 13.78 15.29
C ILE A 54 5.26 15.28 15.33
N LYS A 55 5.32 15.95 14.18
CA LYS A 55 5.55 17.41 14.14
C LYS A 55 4.50 18.18 14.94
N LYS A 56 3.23 17.80 14.82
CA LYS A 56 2.12 18.44 15.54
C LYS A 56 2.12 18.17 17.04
N LYS A 57 2.82 17.11 17.50
CA LYS A 57 2.95 16.76 18.92
C LYS A 57 4.21 17.37 19.56
N VAL A 58 5.19 17.77 18.75
CA VAL A 58 6.47 18.37 19.19
C VAL A 58 6.40 19.90 19.25
N GLN A 59 5.49 20.53 18.49
CA GLN A 59 5.12 21.95 18.65
C GLN A 59 3.96 22.10 19.63
#